data_AF-V7HZ86-F1
#
_entry.id   AF-V7HZ86-F1
#
_cell.length_a   1.000
_cell.length_b   1.000
_cell.length_c   1.000
_cell.angle_alpha   90.00
_cell.angle_beta   90.00
_cell.angle_gamma   90.00
#
_symmetry.space_group_name_H-M   'P 1'
#
loop_
_entity.id
_entity.type
_entity.pdbx_description
1 polymer ?
#
loop_
_entity_poly.entity_id
_entity_poly.type
_entity_poly.pdbx_seq_one_letter_code
_entity_poly.pdbx_strand_id
1 'polypeptide(L)'
;MRYIKKAVWFITAVFSRILPFIIFMLIHAFGEVYTFSWDPIALLEPKNIPVMYGPFLYLYAAIGLLIVLLFFMNLPVIARSVILGVIGAQYFMFMRIWDNYINEAGKAEPYKTFYMIIMFSVIAGFILQVTWRSSTAFLKRLWYKQTIKDRKAKR
;
A
#
# COMPACT_ATOMS: atom_id res chain seq x y z
N MET A 1 -12.67 32.46 0.02
CA MET A 1 -12.08 31.58 1.08
C MET A 1 -12.48 30.10 1.04
N ARG A 2 -13.70 29.72 0.64
CA ARG A 2 -14.13 28.29 0.61
C ARG A 2 -13.31 27.41 -0.34
N TYR A 3 -12.89 27.97 -1.48
CA TYR A 3 -12.07 27.27 -2.49
C TYR A 3 -10.63 27.02 -2.04
N ILE A 4 -10.00 28.01 -1.38
CA ILE A 4 -8.64 27.88 -0.83
C ILE A 4 -8.59 26.78 0.23
N LYS A 5 -9.58 26.73 1.15
CA LYS A 5 -9.67 25.65 2.14
C LYS A 5 -9.82 24.28 1.48
N LYS A 6 -10.66 24.14 0.45
CA LYS A 6 -10.81 22.88 -0.30
C LYS A 6 -9.51 22.45 -0.98
N ALA A 7 -8.77 23.40 -1.57
CA ALA A 7 -7.48 23.12 -2.19
C ALA A 7 -6.44 22.65 -1.16
N VAL A 8 -6.34 23.31 0.00
CA VAL A 8 -5.44 22.90 1.09
C VAL A 8 -5.79 21.49 1.59
N TRP A 9 -7.08 21.19 1.79
CA TRP A 9 -7.54 19.86 2.18
C TRP A 9 -7.24 18.79 1.13
N PHE A 10 -7.36 19.13 -0.15
CA PHE A 10 -6.99 18.22 -1.23
C PHE A 10 -5.48 17.93 -1.22
N ILE A 11 -4.66 18.97 -1.13
CA ILE A 11 -3.20 18.86 -1.10
C ILE A 11 -2.75 18.03 0.11
N THR A 12 -3.22 18.32 1.32
CA THR A 12 -2.87 17.53 2.52
C THR A 12 -3.35 16.10 2.43
N ALA A 13 -4.51 15.84 1.82
CA ALA A 13 -5.01 14.49 1.62
C ALA A 13 -4.23 13.72 0.53
N VAL A 14 -3.66 14.42 -0.47
CA VAL A 14 -2.76 13.80 -1.45
C VAL A 14 -1.42 13.48 -0.79
N PHE A 15 -0.81 14.42 -0.07
CA PHE A 15 0.46 14.20 0.62
C PHE A 15 0.37 13.09 1.68
N SER A 16 -0.71 13.03 2.47
CA SER A 16 -0.87 11.95 3.47
C SER A 16 -1.01 10.56 2.85
N ARG A 17 -1.46 10.47 1.59
CA ARG A 17 -1.55 9.21 0.82
C ARG A 17 -0.25 8.85 0.12
N ILE A 18 0.60 9.84 -0.18
CA ILE A 18 1.94 9.64 -0.75
C ILE A 18 2.97 9.32 0.34
N LEU A 19 2.76 9.81 1.57
CA LEU A 19 3.70 9.64 2.69
C LEU A 19 4.14 8.17 2.92
N PRO A 20 3.25 7.15 2.86
CA PRO A 20 3.68 5.76 2.95
C PRO A 20 4.72 5.36 1.89
N PHE A 21 4.68 5.93 0.68
CA PHE A 21 5.64 5.66 -0.39
C PHE A 21 7.00 6.27 -0.16
N ILE A 22 7.03 7.48 0.41
CA ILE A 22 8.29 8.10 0.82
C ILE A 22 8.94 7.22 1.90
N ILE A 23 8.14 6.79 2.89
CA ILE A 23 8.60 5.87 3.93
C ILE A 23 9.07 4.54 3.32
N PHE A 24 8.35 4.00 2.31
CA PHE A 24 8.76 2.77 1.62
C PHE A 24 10.06 2.89 0.86
N MET A 25 10.27 3.99 0.14
CA MET A 25 11.54 4.25 -0.54
C MET A 25 12.67 4.31 0.48
N LEU A 26 12.46 5.01 1.61
CA LEU A 26 13.46 5.10 2.67
C LEU A 26 13.79 3.74 3.29
N ILE A 27 12.77 2.94 3.66
CA ILE A 27 12.98 1.59 4.22
C ILE A 27 13.74 0.70 3.24
N HIS A 28 13.42 0.76 1.94
CA HIS A 28 14.14 0.02 0.91
C HIS A 28 15.60 0.49 0.80
N ALA A 29 15.86 1.81 0.78
CA ALA A 29 17.23 2.34 0.75
C ALA A 29 18.03 1.90 1.97
N PHE A 30 17.47 1.99 3.17
CA PHE A 30 18.13 1.52 4.38
C PHE A 30 18.42 0.02 4.32
N GLY A 31 17.49 -0.77 3.78
CA GLY A 31 17.68 -2.20 3.56
C GLY A 31 18.86 -2.48 2.63
N GLU A 32 18.88 -1.88 1.44
CA GLU A 32 19.93 -2.06 0.42
C GLU A 32 21.31 -1.58 0.89
N VAL A 33 21.37 -0.46 1.64
CA VAL A 33 22.62 0.00 2.27
C VAL A 33 23.11 -1.01 3.30
N TYR A 34 22.22 -1.58 4.11
CA TYR A 34 22.58 -2.53 5.17
C TYR A 34 22.99 -3.90 4.63
N THR A 35 22.44 -4.31 3.48
CA THR A 35 22.83 -5.55 2.77
C THR A 35 24.04 -5.37 1.83
N PHE A 36 24.74 -4.23 1.91
CA PHE A 36 25.97 -3.90 1.18
C PHE A 36 25.85 -3.74 -0.35
N SER A 37 24.63 -3.59 -0.88
CA SER A 37 24.44 -3.37 -2.33
C SER A 37 24.71 -1.92 -2.73
N TRP A 38 24.45 -0.94 -1.84
CA TRP A 38 24.54 0.49 -2.15
C TRP A 38 25.56 1.23 -1.26
N ASP A 39 26.29 2.15 -1.87
CA ASP A 39 27.14 3.11 -1.16
C ASP A 39 26.26 4.20 -0.50
N PRO A 40 26.28 4.36 0.84
CA PRO A 40 25.50 5.36 1.54
C PRO A 40 25.85 6.80 1.15
N ILE A 41 27.09 7.06 0.70
CA ILE A 41 27.51 8.39 0.23
C ILE A 41 26.80 8.73 -1.09
N ALA A 42 26.61 7.73 -1.95
CA ALA A 42 25.92 7.92 -3.22
C ALA A 42 24.44 8.32 -3.03
N LEU A 43 23.79 7.95 -1.91
CA LEU A 43 22.41 8.35 -1.60
C LEU A 43 22.26 9.84 -1.27
N LEU A 44 23.34 10.51 -0.88
CA LEU A 44 23.35 11.96 -0.65
C LEU A 44 23.39 12.75 -1.96
N GLU A 45 23.71 12.10 -3.08
CA GLU A 45 23.77 12.70 -4.41
C GLU A 45 22.47 12.43 -5.19
N PRO A 46 21.60 13.44 -5.42
CA PRO A 46 20.30 13.24 -6.07
C PRO A 46 20.37 12.60 -7.45
N LYS A 47 21.48 12.80 -8.18
CA LYS A 47 21.74 12.23 -9.51
C LYS A 47 21.89 10.70 -9.50
N ASN A 48 22.32 10.10 -8.39
CA ASN A 48 22.56 8.66 -8.30
C ASN A 48 21.33 7.89 -7.82
N ILE A 49 20.36 8.58 -7.20
CA ILE A 49 19.12 7.97 -6.68
C ILE A 49 18.36 7.18 -7.77
N PRO A 50 18.10 7.73 -8.98
CA PRO A 50 17.37 6.98 -10.01
C PRO A 50 18.12 5.73 -10.48
N VAL A 51 19.46 5.80 -10.52
CA VAL A 51 20.33 4.71 -10.95
C VAL A 51 20.34 3.59 -9.90
N MET A 52 20.39 3.93 -8.61
CA MET A 52 20.36 2.98 -7.51
C MET A 52 19.03 2.24 -7.44
N TYR A 53 17.90 2.95 -7.47
CA TYR A 53 16.58 2.31 -7.45
C TYR A 53 16.22 1.61 -8.77
N GLY A 54 16.78 2.03 -9.91
CA GLY A 54 16.59 1.37 -11.20
C GLY A 54 15.11 1.03 -11.50
N PRO A 55 14.78 -0.24 -11.82
CA PRO A 55 13.40 -0.68 -12.05
C PRO A 55 12.44 -0.48 -10.86
N PHE A 56 12.95 -0.47 -9.62
CA PHE A 56 12.12 -0.29 -8.43
C PHE A 56 11.51 1.10 -8.33
N LEU A 57 12.19 2.12 -8.85
CA LEU A 57 11.65 3.47 -8.87
C LEU A 57 10.33 3.51 -9.66
N TYR A 58 10.31 2.88 -10.84
CA TYR A 58 9.12 2.76 -11.68
C TYR A 58 8.04 1.91 -11.02
N LEU A 59 8.42 0.83 -10.35
CA LEU A 59 7.48 -0.02 -9.62
C LEU A 59 6.82 0.72 -8.46
N TYR A 60 7.59 1.41 -7.61
CA TYR A 60 7.06 2.21 -6.51
C TYR A 60 6.21 3.37 -7.01
N ALA A 61 6.61 4.01 -8.11
CA ALA A 61 5.79 5.04 -8.75
C ALA A 61 4.46 4.48 -9.29
N ALA A 62 4.48 3.30 -9.94
CA ALA A 62 3.28 2.64 -10.46
C ALA A 62 2.33 2.19 -9.35
N ILE A 63 2.86 1.60 -8.27
CA ILE A 63 2.07 1.23 -7.08
C ILE A 63 1.52 2.49 -6.39
N GLY A 64 2.33 3.55 -6.32
CA GLY A 64 1.95 4.90 -5.89
C GLY A 64 0.72 5.40 -6.61
N LEU A 65 0.80 5.42 -7.93
CA LEU A 65 -0.28 5.85 -8.80
C LEU A 65 -1.52 4.96 -8.64
N LEU A 66 -1.36 3.64 -8.58
CA LEU A 66 -2.46 2.70 -8.39
C LEU A 66 -3.21 2.95 -7.08
N ILE A 67 -2.51 3.14 -5.96
CA ILE A 67 -3.13 3.41 -4.66
C ILE A 67 -3.84 4.76 -4.66
N VAL A 68 -3.24 5.79 -5.25
CA VAL A 68 -3.87 7.11 -5.42
C VAL A 68 -5.15 6.99 -6.25
N LEU A 69 -5.13 6.26 -7.37
CA LEU A 69 -6.30 5.98 -8.20
C LEU A 69 -7.40 5.25 -7.42
N LEU A 70 -7.05 4.22 -6.65
CA LEU A 70 -8.01 3.48 -5.81
C LEU A 70 -8.68 4.38 -4.77
N PHE A 71 -7.95 5.34 -4.18
CA PHE A 71 -8.54 6.34 -3.30
C PHE A 71 -9.50 7.27 -4.05
N PHE A 72 -9.16 7.72 -5.26
CA PHE A 72 -10.05 8.53 -6.09
C PHE A 72 -11.33 7.79 -6.50
N MET A 73 -11.24 6.49 -6.76
CA MET A 73 -12.38 5.63 -7.08
C MET A 73 -13.25 5.26 -5.87
N ASN A 74 -12.97 5.82 -4.69
CA ASN A 74 -13.64 5.45 -3.43
C ASN A 74 -13.55 3.94 -3.12
N LEU A 75 -12.38 3.35 -3.37
CA LEU A 75 -12.03 1.97 -3.02
C LEU A 75 -10.95 1.93 -1.91
N PRO A 76 -11.21 2.54 -0.73
CA PRO A 76 -10.18 2.72 0.29
C PRO A 76 -9.75 1.41 0.96
N VAL A 77 -10.61 0.37 0.97
CA VAL A 77 -10.25 -0.93 1.57
C VAL A 77 -9.22 -1.63 0.69
N ILE A 78 -9.42 -1.59 -0.64
CA ILE A 78 -8.47 -2.15 -1.60
C ILE A 78 -7.14 -1.40 -1.49
N ALA A 79 -7.18 -0.06 -1.52
CA ALA A 79 -5.99 0.78 -1.40
C ALA A 79 -5.16 0.44 -0.14
N ARG A 80 -5.81 0.32 1.02
CA ARG A 80 -5.15 -0.04 2.29
C ARG A 80 -4.58 -1.45 2.28
N SER A 81 -5.29 -2.41 1.69
CA SER A 81 -4.81 -3.79 1.55
C SER A 81 -3.55 -3.84 0.69
N VAL A 82 -3.52 -3.09 -0.41
CA VAL A 82 -2.33 -2.98 -1.26
C VAL A 82 -1.17 -2.33 -0.50
N ILE A 83 -1.40 -1.27 0.29
CA ILE A 83 -0.36 -0.67 1.14
C ILE A 83 0.24 -1.73 2.07
N LEU A 84 -0.59 -2.43 2.85
CA LEU A 84 -0.13 -3.47 3.77
C LEU A 84 0.60 -4.59 3.04
N GLY A 85 0.11 -4.97 1.87
CA GLY A 85 0.75 -5.93 0.98
C GLY A 85 2.15 -5.53 0.56
N VAL A 86 2.35 -4.27 0.20
CA VAL A 86 3.66 -3.72 -0.18
C VAL A 86 4.61 -3.70 1.01
N ILE A 87 4.14 -3.32 2.22
CA ILE A 87 4.95 -3.41 3.46
C ILE A 87 5.41 -4.86 3.67
N GLY A 88 4.46 -5.79 3.67
CA GLY A 88 4.76 -7.21 3.88
C GLY A 88 5.72 -7.74 2.82
N ALA A 89 5.46 -7.44 1.55
CA ALA A 89 6.30 -7.85 0.44
C ALA A 89 7.74 -7.33 0.57
N GLN A 90 7.93 -6.06 0.94
CA GLN A 90 9.26 -5.48 1.16
C GLN A 90 9.97 -6.17 2.34
N TYR A 91 9.28 -6.39 3.45
CA TYR A 91 9.84 -7.07 4.61
C TYR A 91 10.31 -8.49 4.26
N PHE A 92 9.48 -9.27 3.55
CA PHE A 92 9.85 -10.61 3.10
C PHE A 92 10.99 -10.59 2.07
N MET A 93 11.01 -9.59 1.17
CA MET A 93 12.08 -9.41 0.21
C MET A 93 13.42 -9.16 0.93
N PHE A 94 13.43 -8.25 1.91
CA PHE A 94 14.61 -7.94 2.71
C PHE A 94 15.10 -9.15 3.50
N MET A 95 14.20 -9.84 4.21
CA MET A 95 14.56 -11.05 4.95
C MET A 95 15.16 -12.13 4.05
N ARG A 96 14.66 -12.26 2.82
CA ARG A 96 15.19 -13.24 1.86
C ARG A 96 16.53 -12.84 1.26
N ILE A 97 16.73 -11.56 0.97
CA ILE A 97 18.04 -11.04 0.53
C ILE A 97 19.07 -11.22 1.64
N TRP A 98 18.71 -10.91 2.88
CA TRP A 98 19.54 -11.11 4.06
C TRP A 98 19.90 -12.58 4.29
N ASP A 99 18.92 -13.48 4.18
CA ASP A 99 19.15 -14.93 4.33
C ASP A 99 20.06 -15.49 3.23
N ASN A 100 19.86 -15.05 1.98
CA ASN A 100 20.76 -15.40 0.87
C ASN A 100 22.19 -14.87 1.09
N TYR A 101 22.33 -13.67 1.65
CA TYR A 101 23.63 -13.07 1.96
C TYR A 101 24.37 -13.86 3.05
N ILE A 102 23.68 -14.26 4.12
CA ILE A 102 24.31 -15.02 5.22
C ILE A 102 24.67 -16.44 4.80
N ASN A 103 23.77 -17.13 4.10
CA ASN A 103 23.92 -18.57 3.86
C ASN A 103 24.63 -18.91 2.54
N GLU A 104 25.10 -17.89 1.80
CA GLU A 104 25.63 -18.02 0.42
C GLU A 104 24.71 -18.84 -0.50
N ALA A 105 23.42 -18.92 -0.15
CA ALA A 105 22.44 -19.73 -0.85
C ALA A 105 22.20 -19.09 -2.21
N GLY A 106 22.45 -19.86 -3.28
CA GLY A 106 22.40 -19.38 -4.66
C GLY A 106 21.19 -18.51 -4.95
N LYS A 107 21.44 -17.40 -5.69
CA LYS A 107 20.56 -16.27 -6.05
C LYS A 107 19.10 -16.64 -6.30
N ALA A 108 18.33 -16.96 -5.27
CA ALA A 108 16.91 -17.15 -5.40
C ALA A 108 16.29 -15.77 -5.69
N GLU A 109 15.74 -15.58 -6.89
CA GLU A 109 15.15 -14.30 -7.31
C GLU A 109 14.03 -13.86 -6.34
N PRO A 110 14.26 -12.85 -5.48
CA PRO A 110 13.29 -12.44 -4.47
C PRO A 110 12.07 -11.73 -5.09
N TYR A 111 12.20 -11.33 -6.36
CA TYR A 111 11.25 -10.52 -7.12
C TYR A 111 9.92 -11.23 -7.37
N LYS A 112 9.94 -12.52 -7.74
CA LYS A 112 8.71 -13.27 -8.01
C LYS A 112 7.79 -13.28 -6.78
N THR A 113 8.36 -13.50 -5.61
CA THR A 113 7.65 -13.50 -4.33
C THR A 113 7.08 -12.12 -4.01
N PHE A 114 7.86 -11.06 -4.25
CA PHE A 114 7.42 -9.68 -4.07
C PHE A 114 6.15 -9.37 -4.87
N TYR A 115 6.14 -9.66 -6.17
CA TYR A 115 4.98 -9.42 -7.03
C TYR A 115 3.77 -10.28 -6.66
N MET A 116 3.99 -11.55 -6.29
CA MET A 116 2.91 -12.43 -5.84
C MET A 116 2.23 -11.91 -4.58
N ILE A 117 2.99 -11.42 -3.59
CA ILE A 117 2.42 -10.86 -2.36
C ILE A 117 1.57 -9.62 -2.67
N ILE A 118 2.04 -8.73 -3.55
CA ILE A 118 1.26 -7.56 -3.99
C ILE A 118 -0.04 -8.01 -4.67
N MET A 119 0.03 -8.98 -5.58
CA MET A 119 -1.14 -9.53 -6.26
C MET A 119 -2.15 -10.11 -5.27
N PHE A 120 -1.71 -10.95 -4.32
CA PHE A 120 -2.59 -11.50 -3.29
C PHE A 120 -3.20 -10.41 -2.40
N SER A 121 -2.48 -9.32 -2.16
CA SER A 121 -2.96 -8.20 -1.37
C SER A 121 -4.04 -7.39 -2.10
N VAL A 122 -3.95 -7.27 -3.43
CA VAL A 122 -5.03 -6.71 -4.27
C VAL A 122 -6.28 -7.60 -4.18
N ILE A 123 -6.11 -8.92 -4.34
CA ILE A 123 -7.22 -9.90 -4.28
C ILE A 123 -7.89 -9.87 -2.89
N ALA A 124 -7.09 -9.92 -1.82
CA ALA A 124 -7.59 -9.84 -0.44
C ALA A 124 -8.34 -8.52 -0.20
N GLY A 125 -7.80 -7.40 -0.72
CA GLY A 125 -8.45 -6.10 -0.64
C GLY A 125 -9.81 -6.08 -1.33
N PHE A 126 -9.92 -6.72 -2.50
CA PHE A 126 -11.18 -6.85 -3.22
C PHE A 126 -12.21 -7.67 -2.42
N ILE A 127 -11.81 -8.84 -1.92
CA ILE A 127 -12.67 -9.70 -1.09
C ILE A 127 -13.15 -8.93 0.14
N LEU A 128 -12.27 -8.25 0.86
CA LEU A 128 -12.62 -7.44 2.03
C LEU A 128 -13.58 -6.30 1.68
N GLN A 129 -13.34 -5.62 0.54
CA GLN A 129 -14.20 -4.52 0.08
C GLN A 129 -15.61 -5.01 -0.26
N VAL A 130 -15.74 -6.17 -0.91
CA VAL A 130 -17.02 -6.80 -1.24
C VAL A 130 -17.74 -7.24 0.02
N THR A 131 -17.07 -8.01 0.89
CA THR A 131 -17.63 -8.50 2.15
C THR A 131 -18.12 -7.34 3.02
N TRP A 132 -17.33 -6.28 3.16
CA TRP A 132 -17.73 -5.08 3.92
C TRP A 132 -19.01 -4.43 3.37
N ARG A 133 -19.10 -4.24 2.05
CA ARG A 133 -20.30 -3.64 1.42
C ARG A 133 -21.52 -4.54 1.58
N SER A 134 -21.36 -5.85 1.41
CA SER A 134 -22.44 -6.82 1.59
C SER A 134 -22.94 -6.87 3.05
N SER A 135 -22.03 -6.94 4.02
CA SER A 135 -22.38 -6.95 5.44
C SER A 135 -23.08 -5.67 5.89
N THR A 136 -22.59 -4.51 5.46
CA THR A 136 -23.21 -3.21 5.81
C THR A 136 -24.59 -3.05 5.17
N ALA A 137 -24.79 -3.50 3.93
CA ALA A 137 -26.10 -3.51 3.29
C ALA A 137 -27.09 -4.46 4.00
N PHE A 138 -26.61 -5.66 4.38
CA PHE A 138 -27.39 -6.63 5.12
C PHE A 138 -27.81 -6.12 6.50
N LEU A 139 -26.86 -5.55 7.27
CA LEU A 139 -27.13 -4.95 8.58
C LEU A 139 -28.14 -3.80 8.50
N LYS A 140 -28.01 -2.91 7.50
CA LYS A 140 -29.00 -1.85 7.27
C LYS A 140 -30.39 -2.42 7.00
N ARG A 141 -30.49 -3.49 6.21
CA ARG A 141 -31.78 -4.14 5.91
C ARG A 141 -32.40 -4.77 7.15
N LEU A 142 -31.60 -5.41 8.01
CA LEU A 142 -32.06 -5.96 9.28
C LEU A 142 -32.55 -4.86 10.23
N TRP A 143 -31.72 -3.82 10.42
CA TRP A 143 -32.05 -2.69 11.28
C TRP A 143 -33.35 -1.99 10.84
N TYR A 144 -33.52 -1.78 9.53
CA TYR A 144 -34.75 -1.22 8.97
C TYR A 144 -35.99 -2.10 9.22
N LYS A 145 -35.88 -3.42 8.99
CA LYS A 145 -36.98 -4.36 9.27
C LYS A 145 -37.37 -4.36 10.76
N GLN A 146 -36.38 -4.33 11.64
CA GLN A 146 -36.63 -4.28 13.09
C GLN A 146 -37.31 -2.97 13.49
N THR A 147 -36.82 -1.84 12.99
CA THR A 147 -37.40 -0.51 13.29
C THR A 147 -38.85 -0.39 12.82
N ILE A 148 -39.20 -0.98 11.66
CA ILE A 148 -40.61 -1.04 11.20
C ILE A 148 -41.45 -1.92 12.13
N LYS A 149 -40.93 -3.08 12.55
CA LYS A 149 -41.63 -3.99 13.46
C LYS A 149 -41.95 -3.30 14.79
N ASP A 150 -40.98 -2.58 15.36
CA ASP A 150 -41.14 -1.86 16.62
C ASP A 150 -42.14 -0.70 16.50
N ARG A 151 -42.18 -0.01 15.35
CA ARG A 151 -43.19 1.03 15.08
C ARG A 151 -44.60 0.45 14.93
N LYS A 152 -44.75 -0.75 14.34
CA LYS A 152 -46.05 -1.43 14.24
C LYS A 152 -46.53 -1.95 15.59
N ALA A 153 -45.63 -2.43 16.45
CA ALA A 153 -45.98 -2.92 17.78
C ALA A 153 -46.42 -1.81 18.75
N LYS A 154 -46.06 -0.55 18.47
CA LYS A 154 -46.46 0.63 19.25
C LYS A 154 -47.75 1.31 18.77
N ARG A 155 -48.34 0.86 17.66
CA ARG A 155 -49.65 1.31 17.15
C ARG A 155 -50.71 0.29 17.50
#